data_AF-A0A0F8YEI5-F1
#
_entry.id   AF-A0A0F8YEI5-F1
#
_cell.length_a   1.000
_cell.length_b   1.000
_cell.length_c   1.000
_cell.angle_alpha   90.00
_cell.angle_beta   90.00
_cell.angle_gamma   90.00
#
_symmetry.space_group_name_H-M   'P 1'
#
loop_
_entity.id
_entity.type
_entity.pdbx_description
1 polymer ?
#
loop_
_entity_poly.entity_id
_entity_poly.type
_entity_poly.pdbx_seq_one_letter_code
_entity_poly.pdbx_strand_id
1 'polypeptide(L)'
;IKSFLRRILFAFEFLDLQILFTNYLGPESRIMYNRRIDWRVRAIAPFLEYDGDPYMVVSDGRLYWIQDAFTTSNMYPYSLRSYKRFNKKALNYIRNSVKVTIDAYNGDVSFYTTGVKDPIVEAFGNIFPDLFKPLDEMPGDLKRHIRYPMDLFEIQVDIYKTYHMDDAQVFYNQEDLWQIPDELYGDKRQRMKPYYIILKLPETNKEEFILMLPFTPSKRDNMIGWLAARSDLPNYGNLLVYKLPKEKLLYGPMQIEARIDQQTDISRELSLWGQRGSRVIRGNLLVIPVGDSFIYVEPVYLEAIQEETELSPTTRPQPKAPGRLKGSGPQALDTSRSASLPELKRVIVSFDNRIAMENDLYTALYKVLEGVASLKETASIVKVP
;
A
#
# COMPACT_ATOMS: atom_id res chain seq x y z
N ILE A 1 -8.75 7.19 -37.37
CA ILE A 1 -9.78 8.23 -37.14
C ILE A 1 -10.36 8.50 -38.51
N LYS A 2 -11.58 8.05 -38.78
CA LYS A 2 -12.04 7.88 -40.16
C LYS A 2 -12.60 9.15 -40.82
N SER A 3 -12.94 10.19 -40.06
CA SER A 3 -13.56 11.41 -40.60
C SER A 3 -12.95 12.70 -40.04
N PHE A 4 -13.00 13.76 -40.85
CA PHE A 4 -12.53 15.10 -40.48
C PHE A 4 -13.30 15.68 -39.28
N LEU A 5 -14.62 15.46 -39.21
CA LEU A 5 -15.43 15.87 -38.05
C LEU A 5 -14.92 15.22 -36.75
N ARG A 6 -14.57 13.92 -36.78
CA ARG A 6 -13.98 13.26 -35.60
C ARG A 6 -12.62 13.87 -35.24
N ARG A 7 -11.81 14.28 -36.22
CA ARG A 7 -10.55 15.00 -35.96
C ARG A 7 -10.80 16.35 -35.27
N ILE A 8 -11.83 17.10 -35.65
CA ILE A 8 -12.22 18.35 -34.97
C ILE A 8 -12.61 18.09 -33.53
N LEU A 9 -13.47 17.10 -33.28
CA LEU A 9 -13.90 16.77 -31.92
C LEU A 9 -12.70 16.36 -31.04
N PHE A 10 -11.78 15.55 -31.57
CA PHE A 10 -10.58 15.18 -30.82
C PHE A 10 -9.60 16.34 -30.65
N ALA A 11 -9.42 17.21 -31.64
CA ALA A 11 -8.56 18.39 -31.51
C ALA A 11 -9.09 19.35 -30.43
N PHE A 12 -10.41 19.49 -30.32
CA PHE A 12 -11.04 20.25 -29.26
C PHE A 12 -10.87 19.58 -27.88
N GLU A 13 -11.17 18.29 -27.79
CA GLU A 13 -11.08 17.51 -26.55
C GLU A 13 -9.66 17.47 -25.96
N PHE A 14 -8.65 17.29 -26.81
CA PHE A 14 -7.24 17.26 -26.40
C PHE A 14 -6.56 18.63 -26.41
N LEU A 15 -7.27 19.69 -26.79
CA LEU A 15 -6.74 21.04 -27.01
C LEU A 15 -5.48 21.04 -27.91
N ASP A 16 -5.45 20.13 -28.89
CA ASP A 16 -4.30 19.93 -29.79
C ASP A 16 -4.74 20.05 -31.25
N LEU A 17 -4.46 21.23 -31.83
CA LEU A 17 -4.73 21.54 -33.23
C LEU A 17 -3.88 20.69 -34.19
N GLN A 18 -2.77 20.08 -33.76
CA GLN A 18 -1.96 19.22 -34.62
C GLN A 18 -2.74 17.99 -35.08
N ILE A 19 -3.73 17.52 -34.31
CA ILE A 19 -4.62 16.42 -34.69
C ILE A 19 -5.39 16.72 -36.00
N LEU A 20 -5.65 18.00 -36.30
CA LEU A 20 -6.31 18.42 -37.53
C LEU A 20 -5.37 18.40 -38.73
N PHE A 21 -4.18 18.99 -38.56
CA PHE A 21 -3.28 19.32 -39.66
C PHE A 21 -2.20 18.28 -39.92
N THR A 22 -2.04 17.30 -39.03
CA THR A 22 -1.04 16.25 -39.19
C THR A 22 -1.40 15.28 -40.32
N ASN A 23 -0.41 15.01 -41.17
CA ASN A 23 -0.49 14.00 -42.23
C ASN A 23 -0.09 12.60 -41.74
N TYR A 24 0.40 12.47 -40.50
CA TYR A 24 0.76 11.17 -39.91
C TYR A 24 -0.46 10.33 -39.51
N LEU A 25 -1.65 10.93 -39.41
CA LEU A 25 -2.88 10.21 -39.08
C LEU A 25 -3.54 9.63 -40.34
N GLY A 26 -3.67 8.30 -40.39
CA GLY A 26 -4.41 7.57 -41.41
C GLY A 26 -5.81 7.10 -40.97
N PRO A 27 -6.56 6.42 -41.85
CA PRO A 27 -7.87 5.85 -41.52
C PRO A 27 -7.82 4.88 -40.34
N GLU A 28 -6.76 4.07 -40.27
CA GLU A 28 -6.53 3.04 -39.24
C GLU A 28 -5.97 3.58 -37.92
N SER A 29 -5.54 4.85 -37.88
CA SER A 29 -5.00 5.44 -36.64
C SER A 29 -6.06 5.42 -35.53
N ARG A 30 -5.69 4.96 -34.34
CA ARG A 30 -6.56 4.97 -33.17
C ARG A 30 -6.05 6.00 -32.18
N ILE A 31 -6.95 6.78 -31.61
CA ILE A 31 -6.63 7.63 -30.46
C ILE A 31 -6.83 6.81 -29.20
N MET A 32 -5.83 6.79 -28.34
CA MET A 32 -5.95 6.22 -27.01
C MET A 32 -6.66 7.22 -26.10
N TYR A 33 -7.88 6.87 -25.69
CA TYR A 33 -8.70 7.66 -24.77
C TYR A 33 -8.69 6.98 -23.39
N ASN A 34 -8.73 7.75 -22.29
CA ASN A 34 -8.66 7.24 -20.91
C ASN A 34 -7.51 6.22 -20.70
N ARG A 35 -6.27 6.68 -20.91
CA ARG A 35 -5.05 5.85 -20.73
C ARG A 35 -4.77 5.49 -19.28
N ARG A 36 -5.17 6.38 -18.36
CA ARG A 36 -4.98 6.14 -16.93
C ARG A 36 -6.02 5.13 -16.44
N ILE A 37 -5.55 4.13 -15.69
CA ILE A 37 -6.35 3.00 -15.20
C ILE A 37 -7.51 3.51 -14.34
N ASP A 38 -7.23 4.42 -13.41
CA ASP A 38 -8.19 5.01 -12.50
C ASP A 38 -9.34 5.73 -13.23
N TRP A 39 -9.03 6.48 -14.29
CA TRP A 39 -10.04 7.15 -15.11
C TRP A 39 -10.85 6.16 -15.94
N ARG A 40 -10.19 5.16 -16.51
CA ARG A 40 -10.84 4.13 -17.34
C ARG A 40 -11.89 3.35 -16.56
N VAL A 41 -11.54 2.84 -15.40
CA VAL A 41 -12.47 2.03 -14.60
C VAL A 41 -13.63 2.87 -14.07
N ARG A 42 -13.35 4.10 -13.60
CA ARG A 42 -14.39 5.04 -13.14
C ARG A 42 -15.33 5.49 -14.25
N ALA A 43 -14.85 5.60 -15.50
CA ALA A 43 -15.71 5.91 -16.63
C ALA A 43 -16.70 4.79 -16.95
N ILE A 44 -16.34 3.53 -16.69
CA ILE A 44 -17.20 2.36 -16.95
C ILE A 44 -18.18 2.12 -15.79
N ALA A 45 -17.68 2.12 -14.55
CA ALA A 45 -18.50 1.86 -13.36
C ALA A 45 -18.26 2.95 -12.29
N PRO A 46 -18.83 4.17 -12.46
CA PRO A 46 -18.59 5.31 -11.58
C PRO A 46 -19.21 5.15 -10.18
N PHE A 47 -20.10 4.17 -10.00
CA PHE A 47 -20.80 3.88 -8.75
C PHE A 47 -19.98 3.00 -7.78
N LEU A 48 -18.85 2.45 -8.24
CA LEU A 48 -17.88 1.77 -7.38
C LEU A 48 -16.83 2.77 -6.90
N GLU A 49 -16.32 2.55 -5.69
CA GLU A 49 -15.08 3.17 -5.24
C GLU A 49 -13.90 2.28 -5.58
N TYR A 50 -12.76 2.86 -5.91
CA TYR A 50 -11.59 2.11 -6.37
C TYR A 50 -10.43 2.28 -5.40
N ASP A 51 -9.65 1.20 -5.25
CA ASP A 51 -8.40 1.16 -4.50
C ASP A 51 -7.36 2.09 -5.12
N GLY A 52 -6.53 2.70 -4.26
CA GLY A 52 -5.52 3.67 -4.66
C GLY A 52 -4.29 3.07 -5.37
N ASP A 53 -4.06 1.76 -5.28
CA ASP A 53 -2.83 1.10 -5.74
C ASP A 53 -3.10 -0.04 -6.74
N PRO A 54 -3.40 0.29 -8.03
CA PRO A 54 -3.46 -0.72 -9.07
C PRO A 54 -2.07 -1.33 -9.32
N TYR A 55 -2.02 -2.65 -9.47
CA TYR A 55 -0.76 -3.39 -9.59
C TYR A 55 -0.71 -4.18 -10.89
N MET A 56 0.50 -4.33 -11.43
CA MET A 56 0.72 -5.06 -12.68
C MET A 56 1.08 -6.51 -12.40
N VAL A 57 0.54 -7.41 -13.22
CA VAL A 57 0.80 -8.85 -13.17
C VAL A 57 1.09 -9.34 -14.58
N VAL A 58 1.90 -10.40 -14.68
CA VAL A 58 2.11 -11.13 -15.92
C VAL A 58 1.15 -12.30 -15.92
N SER A 59 0.33 -12.42 -16.95
CA SER A 59 -0.51 -13.61 -17.13
C SER A 59 -0.50 -14.09 -18.58
N ASP A 60 -0.18 -15.37 -18.77
CA ASP A 60 0.00 -16.00 -20.09
C ASP A 60 0.87 -15.17 -21.06
N GLY A 61 1.97 -14.60 -20.56
CA GLY A 61 2.90 -13.78 -21.33
C GLY A 61 2.40 -12.37 -21.69
N ARG A 62 1.24 -11.96 -21.16
CA ARG A 62 0.67 -10.61 -21.31
C ARG A 62 0.70 -9.86 -19.98
N LEU A 63 0.66 -8.53 -20.07
CA LEU A 63 0.62 -7.66 -18.90
C LEU A 63 -0.82 -7.25 -18.61
N TYR A 64 -1.24 -7.42 -17.36
CA TYR A 64 -2.53 -6.99 -16.87
C TYR A 64 -2.35 -6.08 -15.67
N TRP A 65 -3.17 -5.05 -15.58
CA TRP A 65 -3.39 -4.32 -14.33
C TRP A 65 -4.54 -4.96 -13.58
N ILE A 66 -4.36 -5.15 -12.28
CA ILE A 66 -5.45 -5.51 -11.37
C ILE A 66 -5.71 -4.33 -10.44
N GLN A 67 -6.98 -3.99 -10.26
CA GLN A 67 -7.42 -2.98 -9.33
C GLN A 67 -8.63 -3.48 -8.53
N ASP A 68 -8.57 -3.29 -7.22
CA ASP A 68 -9.68 -3.57 -6.33
C ASP A 68 -10.75 -2.48 -6.44
N ALA A 69 -12.01 -2.90 -6.38
CA ALA A 69 -13.16 -2.02 -6.35
C ALA A 69 -14.13 -2.41 -5.24
N PHE A 70 -14.66 -1.39 -4.59
CA PHE A 70 -15.44 -1.48 -3.38
C PHE A 70 -16.85 -0.94 -3.60
N THR A 71 -17.82 -1.63 -3.02
CA THR A 71 -19.10 -0.99 -2.71
C THR A 71 -18.96 -0.27 -1.38
N THR A 72 -19.47 0.96 -1.31
CA THR A 72 -19.41 1.78 -0.10
C THR A 72 -20.74 2.44 0.17
N SER A 73 -21.01 2.74 1.43
CA SER A 73 -22.14 3.58 1.83
C SER A 73 -21.78 4.33 3.11
N ASN A 74 -22.43 5.48 3.30
CA ASN A 74 -22.41 6.26 4.53
C ASN A 74 -23.74 6.19 5.30
N MET A 75 -24.69 5.38 4.81
CA MET A 75 -26.05 5.24 5.33
C MET A 75 -26.48 3.79 5.45
N TYR A 76 -25.54 2.85 5.50
CA TYR A 76 -25.89 1.44 5.67
C TYR A 76 -26.52 1.21 7.05
N PRO A 77 -27.71 0.58 7.15
CA PRO A 77 -28.40 0.39 8.43
C PRO A 77 -27.57 -0.41 9.43
N TYR A 78 -27.76 -0.15 10.73
CA TYR A 78 -27.13 -0.90 11.82
C TYR A 78 -25.60 -1.01 11.73
N SER A 79 -24.94 0.00 11.14
CA SER A 79 -23.49 0.03 11.02
C SER A 79 -22.90 1.29 11.62
N LEU A 80 -21.72 1.13 12.23
CA LEU A 80 -20.99 2.22 12.85
C LEU A 80 -20.24 3.02 11.79
N ARG A 81 -20.25 4.35 11.92
CA ARG A 81 -19.47 5.22 11.04
C ARG A 81 -17.98 5.06 11.33
N SER A 82 -17.20 4.80 10.29
CA SER A 82 -15.74 4.76 10.41
C SER A 82 -15.18 6.14 10.70
N TYR A 83 -14.17 6.21 11.57
CA TYR A 83 -13.37 7.42 11.78
C TYR A 83 -12.52 7.74 10.55
N LYS A 84 -12.04 6.70 9.86
CA LYS A 84 -11.24 6.83 8.65
C LYS A 84 -12.13 7.15 7.46
N ARG A 85 -11.69 8.11 6.64
CA ARG A 85 -12.31 8.42 5.35
C ARG A 85 -11.64 7.62 4.25
N PHE A 86 -12.43 7.13 3.30
CA PHE A 86 -11.94 6.49 2.09
C PHE A 86 -12.23 7.39 0.89
N ASN A 87 -11.24 7.67 0.05
CA ASN A 87 -11.36 8.62 -1.07
C ASN A 87 -11.99 9.98 -0.67
N LYS A 88 -11.61 10.49 0.51
CA LYS A 88 -12.14 11.72 1.15
C LYS A 88 -13.63 11.66 1.54
N LYS A 89 -14.29 10.51 1.40
CA LYS A 89 -15.68 10.27 1.77
C LYS A 89 -15.75 9.58 3.13
N ALA A 90 -16.73 9.96 3.93
CA ALA A 90 -17.07 9.24 5.15
C ALA A 90 -17.88 7.99 4.77
N LEU A 91 -17.67 6.89 5.50
CA LEU A 91 -18.36 5.62 5.25
C LEU A 91 -18.78 4.97 6.57
N ASN A 92 -19.81 4.15 6.52
CA ASN A 92 -20.18 3.18 7.55
C ASN A 92 -20.28 1.75 6.99
N TYR A 93 -20.07 1.58 5.69
CA TYR A 93 -20.03 0.31 5.00
C TYR A 93 -18.99 0.32 3.89
N ILE A 94 -18.23 -0.77 3.79
CA ILE A 94 -17.29 -1.04 2.71
C ILE A 94 -17.17 -2.55 2.51
N ARG A 95 -17.19 -3.02 1.26
CA ARG A 95 -16.89 -4.41 0.90
C ARG A 95 -15.99 -4.46 -0.32
N ASN A 96 -15.01 -5.37 -0.31
CA ASN A 96 -14.23 -5.71 -1.49
C ASN A 96 -15.03 -6.64 -2.39
N SER A 97 -15.93 -6.03 -3.16
CA SER A 97 -16.95 -6.75 -3.91
C SER A 97 -16.49 -7.09 -5.32
N VAL A 98 -15.54 -6.33 -5.88
CA VAL A 98 -15.17 -6.45 -7.29
C VAL A 98 -13.65 -6.39 -7.49
N LYS A 99 -13.13 -7.28 -8.32
CA LYS A 99 -11.78 -7.24 -8.89
C LYS A 99 -11.86 -6.78 -10.33
N VAL A 100 -11.07 -5.78 -10.69
CA VAL A 100 -11.02 -5.27 -12.06
C VAL A 100 -9.70 -5.68 -12.70
N THR A 101 -9.76 -6.25 -13.89
CA THR A 101 -8.56 -6.55 -14.69
C THR A 101 -8.56 -5.68 -15.94
N ILE A 102 -7.43 -5.08 -16.27
CA ILE A 102 -7.24 -4.25 -17.46
C ILE A 102 -6.06 -4.81 -18.24
N ASP A 103 -6.30 -5.26 -19.48
CA ASP A 103 -5.21 -5.66 -20.38
C ASP A 103 -4.36 -4.44 -20.73
N ALA A 104 -3.05 -4.50 -20.48
CA ALA A 104 -2.17 -3.35 -20.65
C ALA A 104 -1.90 -3.01 -22.13
N TYR A 105 -2.17 -3.93 -23.06
CA TYR A 105 -1.95 -3.74 -24.48
C TYR A 105 -3.15 -3.09 -25.16
N ASN A 106 -4.35 -3.66 -24.99
CA ASN A 106 -5.55 -3.18 -25.68
C ASN A 106 -6.49 -2.34 -24.80
N GLY A 107 -6.33 -2.39 -23.47
CA GLY A 107 -7.14 -1.66 -22.50
C GLY A 107 -8.50 -2.29 -22.21
N ASP A 108 -8.74 -3.54 -22.62
CA ASP A 108 -9.97 -4.28 -22.30
C ASP A 108 -10.12 -4.43 -20.79
N VAL A 109 -11.33 -4.15 -20.28
CA VAL A 109 -11.63 -4.16 -18.85
C VAL A 109 -12.63 -5.27 -18.54
N SER A 110 -12.35 -6.07 -17.51
CA SER A 110 -13.32 -7.03 -16.96
C SER A 110 -13.50 -6.80 -15.47
N PHE A 111 -14.76 -6.83 -15.02
CA PHE A 111 -15.15 -6.70 -13.62
C PHE A 111 -15.59 -8.07 -13.11
N TYR A 112 -14.93 -8.56 -12.06
CA TYR A 112 -15.20 -9.86 -11.46
C TYR A 112 -15.72 -9.69 -10.04
N THR A 113 -16.89 -10.23 -9.72
CA THR A 113 -17.44 -10.20 -8.36
C THR A 113 -16.73 -11.22 -7.48
N THR A 114 -16.28 -10.82 -6.30
CA THR A 114 -15.44 -11.66 -5.40
C THR A 114 -16.18 -12.82 -4.74
N GLY A 115 -17.50 -12.90 -4.90
CA GLY A 115 -18.36 -13.89 -4.22
C GLY A 115 -18.68 -13.53 -2.76
N VAL A 116 -18.18 -12.40 -2.26
CA VAL A 116 -18.58 -11.87 -0.95
C VAL A 116 -20.06 -11.49 -1.01
N LYS A 117 -20.83 -11.91 -0.01
CA LYS A 117 -22.24 -11.53 0.14
C LYS A 117 -22.35 -10.03 0.37
N ASP A 118 -22.74 -9.30 -0.67
CA ASP A 118 -22.84 -7.85 -0.66
C ASP A 118 -24.11 -7.40 -1.41
N PRO A 119 -25.14 -6.91 -0.69
CA PRO A 119 -26.40 -6.52 -1.33
C PRO A 119 -26.25 -5.35 -2.30
N ILE A 120 -25.22 -4.51 -2.16
CA ILE A 120 -25.00 -3.37 -3.05
C ILE A 120 -24.51 -3.85 -4.42
N VAL A 121 -23.51 -4.73 -4.48
CA VAL A 121 -23.02 -5.25 -5.76
C VAL A 121 -24.06 -6.16 -6.42
N GLU A 122 -24.83 -6.93 -5.64
CA GLU A 122 -25.95 -7.74 -6.15
C GLU A 122 -27.01 -6.86 -6.82
N ALA A 123 -27.37 -5.73 -6.22
CA ALA A 123 -28.30 -4.78 -6.81
C ALA A 123 -27.76 -4.19 -8.13
N PHE A 124 -26.47 -3.81 -8.18
CA PHE A 124 -25.86 -3.32 -9.42
C PHE A 124 -25.74 -4.42 -10.49
N GLY A 125 -25.50 -5.68 -10.10
CA GLY A 125 -25.51 -6.83 -11.00
C GLY A 125 -26.87 -7.03 -11.67
N ASN A 126 -27.96 -6.82 -10.94
CA ASN A 126 -29.31 -6.88 -11.51
C ASN A 126 -29.62 -5.72 -12.48
N ILE A 127 -29.03 -4.53 -12.26
CA ILE A 127 -29.20 -3.36 -13.15
C ILE A 127 -28.33 -3.51 -14.41
N PHE A 128 -27.13 -4.06 -14.28
CA PHE A 128 -26.12 -4.18 -15.33
C PHE A 128 -25.67 -5.64 -15.50
N PRO A 129 -26.51 -6.53 -16.08
CA PRO A 129 -26.24 -7.97 -16.12
C PRO A 129 -24.96 -8.35 -16.88
N ASP A 130 -24.57 -7.57 -17.89
CA ASP A 130 -23.39 -7.85 -18.71
C ASP A 130 -22.09 -7.27 -18.15
N LEU A 131 -22.16 -6.44 -17.11
CA LEU A 131 -20.98 -5.74 -16.57
C LEU A 131 -20.11 -6.64 -15.69
N PHE A 132 -20.75 -7.48 -14.88
CA PHE A 132 -20.10 -8.26 -13.84
C PHE A 132 -20.02 -9.73 -14.20
N LYS A 133 -18.83 -10.31 -14.04
CA LYS A 133 -18.58 -11.74 -14.17
C LYS A 133 -18.35 -12.35 -12.78
N PRO A 134 -18.78 -13.58 -12.50
CA PRO A 134 -18.36 -14.29 -11.29
C PRO A 134 -16.83 -14.41 -11.21
N LEU A 135 -16.26 -14.40 -10.00
CA LEU A 135 -14.82 -14.64 -9.82
C LEU A 135 -14.39 -15.94 -10.50
N ASP A 136 -15.25 -16.95 -10.53
CA ASP A 136 -14.97 -18.24 -11.13
C ASP A 136 -14.62 -18.17 -12.62
N GLU A 137 -15.12 -17.17 -13.35
CA GLU A 137 -14.79 -16.92 -14.75
C GLU A 137 -13.43 -16.21 -14.94
N MET A 138 -12.79 -15.73 -13.86
CA MET A 138 -11.44 -15.16 -13.97
C MET A 138 -10.44 -16.27 -14.35
N PRO A 139 -9.56 -16.03 -15.34
CA PRO A 139 -8.50 -16.97 -15.71
C PRO A 139 -7.70 -17.43 -14.48
N GLY A 140 -7.43 -18.73 -14.40
CA GLY A 140 -6.78 -19.33 -13.23
C GLY A 140 -5.40 -18.76 -12.91
N ASP A 141 -4.69 -18.28 -13.92
CA ASP A 141 -3.41 -17.60 -13.76
C ASP A 141 -3.56 -16.21 -13.13
N LEU A 142 -4.49 -15.39 -13.63
CA LEU A 142 -4.84 -14.10 -13.01
C LEU A 142 -5.34 -14.26 -11.56
N LYS A 143 -6.13 -15.30 -11.27
CA LYS A 143 -6.61 -15.57 -9.91
C LYS A 143 -5.49 -15.76 -8.90
N ARG A 144 -4.36 -16.36 -9.29
CA ARG A 144 -3.20 -16.56 -8.41
C ARG A 144 -2.49 -15.26 -8.04
N HIS A 145 -2.71 -14.19 -8.79
CA HIS A 145 -2.11 -12.89 -8.52
C HIS A 145 -3.01 -11.97 -7.70
N ILE A 146 -4.22 -12.41 -7.31
CA ILE A 146 -5.09 -11.63 -6.46
C ILE A 146 -4.42 -11.38 -5.11
N ARG A 147 -4.48 -10.13 -4.64
CA ARG A 147 -4.05 -9.74 -3.30
C ARG A 147 -5.18 -9.13 -2.50
N TYR A 148 -5.12 -9.25 -1.17
CA TYR A 148 -6.06 -8.57 -0.29
C TYR A 148 -5.75 -7.06 -0.25
N PRO A 149 -6.71 -6.15 -0.49
CA PRO A 149 -6.41 -4.74 -0.68
C PRO A 149 -6.03 -4.03 0.60
N MET A 150 -5.01 -3.20 0.48
CA MET A 150 -4.42 -2.43 1.56
C MET A 150 -5.41 -1.40 2.13
N ASP A 151 -6.15 -0.68 1.27
CA ASP A 151 -7.05 0.38 1.73
C ASP A 151 -8.17 -0.16 2.65
N LEU A 152 -8.75 -1.31 2.29
CA LEU A 152 -9.74 -2.00 3.13
C LEU A 152 -9.11 -2.51 4.42
N PHE A 153 -7.93 -3.13 4.32
CA PHE A 153 -7.23 -3.66 5.47
C PHE A 153 -6.92 -2.57 6.49
N GLU A 154 -6.46 -1.39 6.06
CA GLU A 154 -6.20 -0.28 6.96
C GLU A 154 -7.47 0.25 7.66
N ILE A 155 -8.65 0.20 7.00
CA ILE A 155 -9.93 0.53 7.64
C ILE A 155 -10.27 -0.52 8.71
N GLN A 156 -10.08 -1.80 8.41
CA GLN A 156 -10.34 -2.90 9.35
C GLN A 156 -9.39 -2.85 10.56
N VAL A 157 -8.10 -2.59 10.33
CA VAL A 157 -7.12 -2.30 11.38
C VAL A 157 -7.60 -1.15 12.27
N ASP A 158 -8.05 -0.05 11.68
CA ASP A 158 -8.46 1.13 12.44
C ASP A 158 -9.63 0.84 13.40
N ILE A 159 -10.57 -0.01 12.96
CA ILE A 159 -11.69 -0.49 13.78
C ILE A 159 -11.18 -1.49 14.85
N TYR A 160 -10.36 -2.45 14.45
CA TYR A 160 -9.94 -3.56 15.31
C TYR A 160 -9.13 -3.10 16.52
N LYS A 161 -8.40 -1.98 16.43
CA LYS A 161 -7.66 -1.37 17.55
C LYS A 161 -8.50 -1.20 18.82
N THR A 162 -9.80 -0.98 18.68
CA THR A 162 -10.74 -0.76 19.79
C THR A 162 -11.71 -1.94 19.95
N TYR A 163 -12.23 -2.47 18.85
CA TYR A 163 -13.33 -3.44 18.89
C TYR A 163 -12.91 -4.90 19.06
N HIS A 164 -11.63 -5.17 19.30
CA HIS A 164 -11.18 -6.50 19.73
C HIS A 164 -11.45 -6.77 21.22
N MET A 165 -11.84 -5.74 21.98
CA MET A 165 -12.18 -5.84 23.39
C MET A 165 -13.64 -6.29 23.52
N ASP A 166 -13.84 -7.55 23.86
CA ASP A 166 -15.18 -8.13 24.01
C ASP A 166 -15.80 -7.88 25.40
N ASP A 167 -14.98 -7.64 26.42
CA ASP A 167 -15.45 -7.32 27.77
C ASP A 167 -15.91 -5.85 27.87
N ALA A 168 -17.15 -5.65 28.32
CA ALA A 168 -17.78 -4.34 28.36
C ALA A 168 -17.09 -3.35 29.32
N GLN A 169 -16.55 -3.83 30.44
CA GLN A 169 -15.87 -2.98 31.41
C GLN A 169 -14.51 -2.54 30.87
N VAL A 170 -13.74 -3.47 30.29
CA VAL A 170 -12.48 -3.19 29.61
C VAL A 170 -12.67 -2.22 28.44
N PHE A 171 -13.72 -2.43 27.64
CA PHE A 171 -14.06 -1.56 26.52
C PHE A 171 -14.42 -0.14 26.98
N TYR A 172 -15.30 -0.02 27.99
CA TYR A 172 -15.71 1.29 28.53
C TYR A 172 -14.54 2.08 29.11
N ASN A 173 -13.64 1.39 29.81
CA ASN A 173 -12.45 1.99 30.41
C ASN A 173 -11.29 2.18 29.42
N GLN A 174 -11.40 1.64 28.20
CA GLN A 174 -10.35 1.67 27.16
C GLN A 174 -9.01 1.10 27.65
N GLU A 175 -9.05 0.03 28.44
CA GLU A 175 -7.88 -0.51 29.13
C GLU A 175 -6.89 -1.23 28.21
N ASP A 176 -7.37 -1.87 27.13
CA ASP A 176 -6.54 -2.62 26.17
C ASP A 176 -6.58 -2.00 24.77
N LEU A 177 -6.42 -0.67 24.67
CA LEU A 177 -6.34 -0.02 23.36
C LEU A 177 -5.05 -0.39 22.62
N TRP A 178 -5.21 -0.87 21.39
CA TRP A 178 -4.09 -1.12 20.49
C TRP A 178 -3.82 0.09 19.61
N GLN A 179 -2.57 0.21 19.17
CA GLN A 179 -2.11 1.22 18.24
C GLN A 179 -1.30 0.58 17.12
N ILE A 180 -1.35 1.23 15.96
CA ILE A 180 -0.42 0.92 14.88
C ILE A 180 0.90 1.59 15.28
N PRO A 181 2.01 0.86 15.32
CA PRO A 181 3.30 1.43 15.70
C PRO A 181 3.74 2.50 14.71
N ASP A 182 4.65 3.35 15.19
CA ASP A 182 5.42 4.23 14.31
C ASP A 182 6.72 3.53 13.88
N GLU A 183 7.28 3.99 12.77
CA GLU A 183 8.59 3.60 12.23
C GLU A 183 9.37 4.87 11.81
N LEU A 184 10.66 4.72 11.50
CA LEU A 184 11.43 5.78 10.84
C LEU A 184 11.48 5.52 9.34
N TYR A 185 11.19 6.55 8.54
CA TYR A 185 11.45 6.56 7.11
C TYR A 185 12.32 7.76 6.75
N GLY A 186 13.54 7.47 6.31
CA GLY A 186 14.62 8.45 6.29
C GLY A 186 14.90 8.93 7.71
N ASP A 187 14.60 10.20 7.97
CA ASP A 187 14.72 10.88 9.24
C ASP A 187 13.35 11.19 9.89
N LYS A 188 12.25 10.78 9.27
CA LYS A 188 10.89 11.13 9.69
C LYS A 188 10.22 9.95 10.38
N ARG A 189 9.71 10.23 11.58
CA ARG A 189 8.76 9.34 12.25
C ARG A 189 7.45 9.34 11.49
N GLN A 190 7.00 8.16 11.06
CA GLN A 190 5.71 7.97 10.40
C GLN A 190 4.98 6.77 10.99
N ARG A 191 3.67 6.73 10.78
CA ARG A 191 2.87 5.56 11.14
C ARG A 191 3.19 4.42 10.19
N MET A 192 3.46 3.25 10.74
CA MET A 192 3.79 2.07 9.96
C MET A 192 2.63 1.66 9.07
N LYS A 193 2.93 1.31 7.82
CA LYS A 193 1.94 0.87 6.83
C LYS A 193 1.89 -0.65 6.72
N PRO A 194 0.72 -1.24 6.39
CA PRO A 194 0.66 -2.65 6.05
C PRO A 194 1.57 -3.01 4.88
N TYR A 195 2.13 -4.21 4.90
CA TYR A 195 2.99 -4.70 3.82
C TYR A 195 2.70 -6.16 3.51
N TYR A 196 2.91 -6.50 2.25
CA TYR A 196 2.73 -7.86 1.78
C TYR A 196 3.99 -8.68 2.03
N ILE A 197 3.83 -9.92 2.45
CA ILE A 197 4.91 -10.86 2.68
C ILE A 197 4.43 -12.28 2.38
N ILE A 198 5.37 -13.14 1.98
CA ILE A 198 5.13 -14.58 1.87
C ILE A 198 5.68 -15.22 3.13
N LEU A 199 4.81 -15.87 3.90
CA LEU A 199 5.24 -16.60 5.09
C LEU A 199 4.40 -17.84 5.34
N LYS A 200 4.99 -18.77 6.08
CA LYS A 200 4.28 -19.94 6.59
C LYS A 200 3.57 -19.55 7.89
N LEU A 201 2.24 -19.57 7.89
CA LEU A 201 1.47 -19.36 9.12
C LEU A 201 1.57 -20.64 10.00
N PRO A 202 1.60 -20.53 11.34
CA PRO A 202 1.79 -21.69 12.24
C PRO A 202 0.83 -22.86 12.00
N GLU A 203 -0.42 -22.61 11.62
CA GLU A 203 -1.43 -23.64 11.35
C GLU A 203 -1.33 -24.26 9.94
N THR A 204 -0.48 -23.72 9.09
CA THR A 204 -0.41 -24.09 7.67
C THR A 204 0.95 -24.70 7.35
N ASN A 205 0.95 -25.77 6.55
CA ASN A 205 2.17 -26.38 6.03
C ASN A 205 2.64 -25.79 4.71
N LYS A 206 2.03 -24.68 4.27
CA LYS A 206 2.34 -24.00 3.01
C LYS A 206 2.61 -22.53 3.28
N GLU A 207 3.55 -21.98 2.54
CA GLU A 207 3.75 -20.54 2.46
C GLU A 207 2.53 -19.89 1.81
N GLU A 208 2.10 -18.76 2.35
CA GLU A 208 0.98 -17.99 1.82
C GLU A 208 1.37 -16.53 1.65
N PHE A 209 0.83 -15.92 0.60
CA PHE A 209 0.91 -14.49 0.40
C PHE A 209 -0.11 -13.78 1.30
N ILE A 210 0.39 -12.97 2.22
CA ILE A 210 -0.43 -12.27 3.20
C ILE A 210 -0.12 -10.77 3.22
N LEU A 211 -1.11 -9.99 3.61
CA LEU A 211 -0.93 -8.59 3.99
C LEU A 211 -0.91 -8.52 5.52
N MET A 212 0.12 -7.92 6.12
CA MET A 212 0.25 -7.90 7.58
C MET A 212 0.54 -6.52 8.15
N LEU A 213 0.19 -6.34 9.42
CA LEU A 213 0.55 -5.17 10.22
C LEU A 213 0.73 -5.54 11.71
N PRO A 214 1.84 -5.12 12.35
CA PRO A 214 2.04 -5.26 13.78
C PRO A 214 1.21 -4.27 14.62
N PHE A 215 1.03 -4.58 15.91
CA PHE A 215 0.39 -3.73 16.91
C PHE A 215 1.22 -3.57 18.18
N THR A 216 1.12 -2.37 18.76
CA THR A 216 1.65 -2.01 20.08
C THR A 216 0.52 -1.52 20.99
N PRO A 217 0.67 -1.57 22.33
CA PRO A 217 -0.27 -0.93 23.26
C PRO A 217 -0.27 0.59 23.12
N SER A 218 -1.37 1.22 23.52
CA SER A 218 -1.54 2.67 23.41
C SER A 218 -0.49 3.55 24.14
N LYS A 219 0.23 2.96 25.11
CA LYS A 219 1.18 3.67 25.98
C LYS A 219 2.56 3.02 26.04
N ARG A 220 2.83 2.02 25.20
CA ARG A 220 4.09 1.28 25.22
C ARG A 220 4.49 0.90 23.81
N ASP A 221 5.80 0.84 23.57
CA ASP A 221 6.33 0.53 22.24
C ASP A 221 6.66 -0.96 22.05
N ASN A 222 6.36 -1.81 23.03
CA ASN A 222 6.56 -3.26 22.90
C ASN A 222 5.43 -3.89 22.07
N MET A 223 5.76 -4.91 21.29
CA MET A 223 4.80 -5.67 20.49
C MET A 223 3.81 -6.42 21.37
N ILE A 224 2.55 -6.45 20.94
CA ILE A 224 1.48 -7.25 21.57
C ILE A 224 0.76 -8.18 20.61
N GLY A 225 0.88 -7.94 19.31
CA GLY A 225 0.24 -8.78 18.31
C GLY A 225 0.46 -8.27 16.92
N TRP A 226 -0.10 -8.98 15.96
CA TRP A 226 -0.15 -8.56 14.57
C TRP A 226 -1.43 -9.12 13.93
N LEU A 227 -1.94 -8.39 12.96
CA LEU A 227 -3.07 -8.80 12.13
C LEU A 227 -2.53 -9.15 10.74
N ALA A 228 -3.08 -10.19 10.15
CA ALA A 228 -2.84 -10.57 8.77
C ALA A 228 -4.13 -10.84 8.01
N ALA A 229 -4.13 -10.47 6.73
CA ALA A 229 -5.13 -10.85 5.75
C ALA A 229 -4.53 -11.80 4.73
N ARG A 230 -5.21 -12.91 4.47
CA ARG A 230 -4.76 -13.93 3.52
C ARG A 230 -5.16 -13.54 2.11
N SER A 231 -4.21 -13.64 1.18
CA SER A 231 -4.44 -13.34 -0.25
C SER A 231 -4.66 -14.60 -1.09
N ASP A 232 -4.21 -15.76 -0.63
CA ASP A 232 -4.27 -16.98 -1.43
C ASP A 232 -5.61 -17.71 -1.29
N LEU A 233 -6.11 -18.25 -2.41
CA LEU A 233 -7.26 -19.16 -2.42
C LEU A 233 -6.88 -20.53 -1.82
N PRO A 234 -7.81 -21.20 -1.10
CA PRO A 234 -9.21 -20.85 -0.89
C PRO A 234 -9.45 -19.89 0.29
N ASN A 235 -8.40 -19.44 0.96
CA ASN A 235 -8.51 -18.68 2.22
C ASN A 235 -8.54 -17.15 2.03
N TYR A 236 -8.64 -16.70 0.79
CA TYR A 236 -8.67 -15.29 0.43
C TYR A 236 -9.69 -14.51 1.28
N GLY A 237 -9.24 -13.41 1.87
CA GLY A 237 -10.07 -12.53 2.67
C GLY A 237 -10.24 -12.92 4.14
N ASN A 238 -9.70 -14.08 4.55
CA ASN A 238 -9.68 -14.45 5.96
C ASN A 238 -8.65 -13.59 6.71
N LEU A 239 -9.12 -12.97 7.79
CA LEU A 239 -8.32 -12.16 8.71
C LEU A 239 -7.93 -12.98 9.96
N LEU A 240 -6.66 -12.91 10.34
CA LEU A 240 -6.09 -13.62 11.47
C LEU A 240 -5.36 -12.65 12.39
N VAL A 241 -5.64 -12.75 13.69
CA VAL A 241 -4.92 -11.97 14.71
C VAL A 241 -4.10 -12.93 15.57
N TYR A 242 -2.82 -12.62 15.66
CA TYR A 242 -1.87 -13.32 16.50
C TYR A 242 -1.60 -12.47 17.72
N LYS A 243 -2.01 -12.96 18.89
CA LYS A 243 -1.75 -12.29 20.17
C LYS A 243 -0.47 -12.86 20.77
N LEU A 244 0.46 -11.99 21.09
CA LEU A 244 1.74 -12.38 21.67
C LEU A 244 1.60 -12.66 23.17
N PRO A 245 2.41 -13.58 23.72
CA PRO A 245 2.37 -13.90 25.14
C PRO A 245 2.75 -12.68 25.98
N LYS A 246 1.95 -12.39 27.03
CA LYS A 246 2.18 -11.23 27.93
C LYS A 246 3.44 -11.36 28.78
N GLU A 247 3.97 -12.57 28.91
CA GLU A 247 5.14 -12.90 29.73
C GLU A 247 6.47 -12.55 29.04
N LYS A 248 6.49 -12.48 27.70
CA LYS A 248 7.70 -12.22 26.91
C LYS A 248 7.66 -10.79 26.37
N LEU A 249 8.68 -10.00 26.72
CA LEU A 249 8.87 -8.68 26.13
C LEU A 249 9.42 -8.83 24.71
N LEU A 250 8.58 -8.55 23.72
CA LEU A 250 8.95 -8.49 22.32
C LEU A 250 9.07 -7.03 21.91
N TYR A 251 10.25 -6.65 21.39
CA TYR A 251 10.52 -5.28 20.97
C TYR A 251 9.56 -4.85 19.87
N GLY A 252 9.08 -3.62 19.87
CA GLY A 252 8.36 -3.06 18.71
C GLY A 252 9.23 -2.21 17.80
N PRO A 253 8.68 -1.78 16.65
CA PRO A 253 9.40 -1.04 15.61
C PRO A 253 10.29 0.09 16.15
N MET A 254 9.70 1.08 16.84
CA MET A 254 10.46 2.21 17.41
C MET A 254 11.56 1.80 18.41
N GLN A 255 11.40 0.67 19.11
CA GLN A 255 12.45 0.18 20.01
C GLN A 255 13.62 -0.40 19.22
N ILE A 256 13.34 -1.08 18.11
CA ILE A 256 14.38 -1.57 17.20
C ILE A 256 15.10 -0.41 16.52
N GLU A 257 14.36 0.59 16.04
CA GLU A 257 14.92 1.84 15.51
C GLU A 257 15.93 2.47 16.48
N ALA A 258 15.52 2.67 17.73
CA ALA A 258 16.38 3.24 18.76
C ALA A 258 17.61 2.37 19.06
N ARG A 259 17.50 1.04 18.98
CA ARG A 259 18.64 0.12 19.18
C ARG A 259 19.60 0.14 18.00
N ILE A 260 19.10 0.29 16.77
CA ILE A 260 19.92 0.48 15.58
C ILE A 260 20.73 1.77 15.72
N ASP A 261 20.09 2.88 16.12
CA ASP A 261 20.76 4.18 16.32
C ASP A 261 21.84 4.15 17.43
N GLN A 262 21.68 3.26 18.41
CA GLN A 262 22.67 3.04 19.46
C GLN A 262 23.89 2.22 19.00
N GLN A 263 23.82 1.53 17.84
CA GLN A 263 24.97 0.81 17.28
C GLN A 263 25.98 1.80 16.71
N THR A 264 27.12 1.94 17.38
CA THR A 264 28.14 2.95 17.05
C THR A 264 28.66 2.80 15.62
N ASP A 265 28.85 1.57 15.14
CA ASP A 265 29.39 1.32 13.80
C ASP A 265 28.36 1.67 12.70
N ILE A 266 27.08 1.34 12.92
CA ILE A 266 25.98 1.69 12.00
C ILE A 266 25.83 3.21 11.95
N SER A 267 25.69 3.86 13.11
CA SER A 267 25.48 5.32 13.18
C SER A 267 26.65 6.10 12.57
N ARG A 268 27.88 5.60 12.69
CA ARG A 268 29.06 6.19 12.03
C ARG A 268 28.95 6.10 10.52
N GLU A 269 28.62 4.94 9.97
CA GLU A 269 28.48 4.74 8.52
C GLU A 269 27.35 5.58 7.92
N LEU A 270 26.16 5.57 8.54
CA LEU A 270 25.02 6.39 8.10
C LEU A 270 25.38 7.89 8.10
N SER A 271 26.05 8.35 9.16
CA SER A 271 26.49 9.75 9.26
C SER A 271 27.51 10.12 8.19
N LEU A 272 28.40 9.20 7.79
CA LEU A 272 29.38 9.42 6.72
C LEU A 272 28.71 9.47 5.34
N TRP A 273 27.72 8.62 5.07
CA TRP A 273 27.01 8.61 3.79
C TRP A 273 26.03 9.77 3.62
N GLY A 274 25.57 10.37 4.72
CA GLY A 274 24.75 11.59 4.70
C GLY A 274 25.55 12.88 4.45
N GLN A 275 26.85 12.79 4.15
CA GLN A 275 27.70 13.94 3.86
C GLN A 275 27.84 14.20 2.35
N ARG A 276 28.33 15.40 2.01
CA ARG A 276 28.82 15.77 0.66
C ARG A 276 27.79 15.58 -0.47
N GLY A 277 26.57 16.06 -0.27
CA GLY A 277 25.54 16.05 -1.32
C GLY A 277 24.85 14.71 -1.53
N SER A 278 24.97 13.78 -0.58
CA SER A 278 24.23 12.52 -0.54
C SER A 278 23.23 12.52 0.61
N ARG A 279 22.07 11.92 0.39
CA ARG A 279 21.01 11.72 1.39
C ARG A 279 20.86 10.22 1.66
N VAL A 280 20.89 9.86 2.94
CA VAL A 280 20.57 8.51 3.40
C VAL A 280 19.07 8.39 3.58
N ILE A 281 18.48 7.34 3.02
CA ILE A 281 17.06 7.01 3.19
C ILE A 281 16.99 5.63 3.85
N ARG A 282 16.67 5.64 5.13
CA ARG A 282 16.20 4.46 5.87
C ARG A 282 14.82 4.07 5.34
N GLY A 283 14.69 2.89 4.75
CA GLY A 283 13.44 2.42 4.17
C GLY A 283 12.47 1.92 5.25
N ASN A 284 11.33 1.38 4.81
CA ASN A 284 10.34 0.86 5.75
C ASN A 284 10.89 -0.35 6.52
N LEU A 285 10.53 -0.46 7.80
CA LEU A 285 10.92 -1.57 8.65
C LEU A 285 9.95 -2.74 8.48
N LEU A 286 10.46 -3.89 8.04
CA LEU A 286 9.69 -5.14 7.98
C LEU A 286 9.84 -5.91 9.28
N VAL A 287 8.72 -6.35 9.85
CA VAL A 287 8.65 -7.12 11.10
C VAL A 287 8.19 -8.54 10.78
N ILE A 288 9.14 -9.45 10.59
CA ILE A 288 8.89 -10.79 10.07
C ILE A 288 8.78 -11.77 11.23
N PRO A 289 7.60 -12.40 11.47
CA PRO A 289 7.44 -13.38 12.53
C PRO A 289 8.23 -14.65 12.21
N VAL A 290 9.02 -15.14 13.16
CA VAL A 290 9.79 -16.38 13.05
C VAL A 290 9.76 -17.11 14.39
N GLY A 291 9.06 -18.25 14.45
CA GLY A 291 8.78 -18.95 15.70
C GLY A 291 8.11 -18.02 16.72
N ASP A 292 8.67 -17.93 17.92
CA ASP A 292 8.18 -17.07 19.02
C ASP A 292 8.88 -15.70 19.10
N SER A 293 9.50 -15.25 18.01
CA SER A 293 10.20 -13.95 17.93
C SER A 293 10.00 -13.30 16.55
N PHE A 294 10.71 -12.21 16.31
CA PHE A 294 10.65 -11.45 15.06
C PHE A 294 12.05 -11.18 14.53
N ILE A 295 12.21 -11.32 13.22
CA ILE A 295 13.32 -10.73 12.46
C ILE A 295 12.86 -9.37 11.96
N TYR A 296 13.67 -8.36 12.20
CA TYR A 296 13.46 -7.01 11.68
C TYR A 296 14.40 -6.79 10.51
N VAL A 297 13.88 -6.29 9.39
CA VAL A 297 14.66 -6.02 8.19
C VAL A 297 14.39 -4.60 7.72
N GLU A 298 15.45 -3.82 7.56
CA GLU A 298 15.37 -2.44 7.13
C GLU A 298 16.38 -2.16 6.01
N PRO A 299 15.92 -1.82 4.80
CA PRO A 299 16.82 -1.44 3.72
C PRO A 299 17.31 0.00 3.89
N VAL A 300 18.58 0.26 3.60
CA VAL A 300 19.18 1.60 3.61
C VAL A 300 19.55 1.97 2.17
N TYR A 301 18.99 3.07 1.69
CA TYR A 301 19.25 3.61 0.36
C TYR A 301 20.11 4.88 0.43
N LEU A 302 20.87 5.13 -0.63
CA LEU A 302 21.57 6.39 -0.86
C LEU A 302 21.02 7.09 -2.09
N GLU A 303 20.87 8.40 -1.98
CA GLU A 303 20.35 9.24 -3.04
C GLU A 303 21.26 10.46 -3.20
N ALA A 304 21.75 10.71 -4.42
CA ALA A 304 22.50 11.93 -4.70
C ALA A 304 21.54 13.12 -4.83
N ILE A 305 21.86 14.20 -4.12
CA ILE A 305 21.17 15.49 -4.20
C ILE A 305 21.81 16.27 -5.35
N GLN A 306 21.07 16.49 -6.45
CA GLN A 306 21.47 17.46 -7.46
C GLN A 306 20.94 18.83 -7.06
N GLU A 307 21.82 19.80 -6.90
CA GLU A 307 21.44 21.21 -6.89
C GLU A 307 21.18 21.63 -8.34
N GLU A 308 19.90 21.86 -8.69
CA GLU A 308 19.58 22.55 -9.94
C GLU A 308 20.14 23.97 -9.86
N THR A 309 21.25 24.21 -10.56
CA THR A 309 21.74 25.57 -10.79
C THR A 309 20.75 26.24 -11.73
N GLU A 310 19.84 27.06 -11.20
CA GLU A 310 18.98 27.93 -12.01
C GLU A 310 19.87 28.86 -12.86
N LEU A 311 20.11 28.50 -14.12
CA LEU A 311 20.54 29.45 -15.14
C LEU A 311 19.38 30.44 -15.34
N SER A 312 19.56 31.66 -14.83
CA SER A 312 18.58 32.74 -14.92
C SER A 312 18.13 32.92 -16.39
N PRO A 313 16.84 32.74 -16.73
CA PRO A 313 16.36 33.15 -18.03
C PRO A 313 16.35 34.69 -18.04
N THR A 314 17.04 35.28 -19.02
CA THR A 314 17.03 36.71 -19.30
C THR A 314 15.61 37.28 -19.25
N THR A 315 15.34 38.10 -18.25
CA THR A 315 14.06 38.79 -18.04
C THR A 315 13.71 39.64 -19.26
N ARG A 316 12.66 39.28 -20.00
CA ARG A 316 11.85 40.25 -20.78
C ARG A 316 10.73 40.75 -19.86
N PRO A 317 10.53 42.06 -19.67
CA PRO A 317 9.48 42.55 -18.79
C PRO A 317 8.11 42.38 -19.44
N GLN A 318 7.20 41.65 -18.79
CA GLN A 318 5.76 41.69 -19.06
C GLN A 318 5.07 42.71 -18.13
N PRO A 319 4.04 43.44 -18.60
CA PRO A 319 3.38 44.48 -17.83
C PRO A 319 2.46 43.90 -16.74
N LYS A 320 2.45 44.55 -15.57
CA LYS A 320 1.66 44.20 -14.39
C LYS A 320 0.18 44.58 -14.58
N ALA A 321 -0.74 43.66 -14.24
CA ALA A 321 -2.13 43.96 -13.92
C ALA A 321 -2.41 43.70 -12.41
N PRO A 322 -3.32 44.44 -11.76
CA PRO A 322 -3.35 44.53 -10.29
C PRO A 322 -4.37 43.59 -9.61
N GLY A 323 -3.89 42.85 -8.60
CA GLY A 323 -4.47 42.86 -7.25
C GLY A 323 -5.52 41.82 -6.82
N ARG A 324 -5.22 41.16 -5.67
CA ARG A 324 -6.06 40.40 -4.69
C ARG A 324 -6.33 38.91 -4.99
N LEU A 325 -6.27 37.96 -4.03
CA LEU A 325 -6.09 37.92 -2.56
C LEU A 325 -5.39 36.58 -2.20
N LYS A 326 -4.48 36.60 -1.21
CA LYS A 326 -3.80 35.40 -0.66
C LYS A 326 -4.75 34.62 0.26
N GLY A 327 -4.98 33.34 -0.06
CA GLY A 327 -5.50 32.33 0.87
C GLY A 327 -4.38 31.36 1.26
N SER A 328 -4.19 31.14 2.55
CA SER A 328 -3.24 30.19 3.13
C SER A 328 -3.70 28.75 2.89
N GLY A 329 -3.09 28.08 1.91
CA GLY A 329 -3.18 26.62 1.72
C GLY A 329 -2.01 25.89 2.38
N PRO A 330 -2.15 24.57 2.65
CA PRO A 330 -1.12 23.77 3.32
C PRO A 330 0.20 23.76 2.51
N GLN A 331 1.32 23.86 3.23
CA GLN A 331 2.67 23.84 2.66
C GLN A 331 2.84 22.65 1.72
N ALA A 332 3.08 22.95 0.45
CA ALA A 332 3.44 21.98 -0.56
C ALA A 332 4.74 21.26 -0.14
N LEU A 333 4.80 19.94 -0.35
CA LEU A 333 6.07 19.24 -0.36
C LEU A 333 7.00 19.97 -1.34
N ASP A 334 8.22 20.23 -0.90
CA ASP A 334 9.30 20.81 -1.69
C ASP A 334 9.64 19.86 -2.86
N THR A 335 8.95 20.01 -4.00
CA THR A 335 9.09 19.15 -5.18
C THR A 335 10.12 19.66 -6.20
N SER A 336 10.98 20.61 -5.84
CA SER A 336 12.00 21.17 -6.74
C SER A 336 13.42 20.63 -6.47
N ARG A 337 13.58 19.31 -6.40
CA ARG A 337 14.90 18.67 -6.42
C ARG A 337 14.86 17.49 -7.38
N SER A 338 15.62 17.56 -8.47
CA SER A 338 15.89 16.41 -9.35
C SER A 338 16.83 15.45 -8.63
N ALA A 339 16.30 14.73 -7.65
CA ALA A 339 17.07 13.71 -6.95
C ALA A 339 17.23 12.48 -7.87
N SER A 340 18.44 11.92 -7.89
CA SER A 340 18.70 10.62 -8.55
C SER A 340 17.82 9.51 -7.95
N LEU A 341 17.58 8.42 -8.68
CA LEU A 341 16.86 7.27 -8.11
C LEU A 341 17.65 6.71 -6.90
N PRO A 342 17.02 6.52 -5.73
CA PRO A 342 17.71 5.95 -4.57
C PRO A 342 18.26 4.55 -4.87
N GLU A 343 19.52 4.31 -4.54
CA GLU A 343 20.19 3.02 -4.72
C GLU A 343 20.30 2.28 -3.38
N LEU A 344 19.96 0.98 -3.37
CA LEU A 344 20.12 0.15 -2.16
C LEU A 344 21.60 0.04 -1.81
N LYS A 345 21.96 0.47 -0.61
CA LYS A 345 23.34 0.49 -0.13
C LYS A 345 23.64 -0.61 0.88
N ARG A 346 22.73 -0.81 1.82
CA ARG A 346 22.83 -1.82 2.89
C ARG A 346 21.47 -2.38 3.26
N VAL A 347 21.50 -3.49 3.97
CA VAL A 347 20.36 -4.04 4.70
C VAL A 347 20.75 -4.19 6.16
N ILE A 348 19.95 -3.60 7.05
CA ILE A 348 20.05 -3.80 8.49
C ILE A 348 19.10 -4.94 8.85
N VAL A 349 19.61 -5.92 9.60
CA VAL A 349 18.83 -7.02 10.14
C VAL A 349 19.02 -7.07 11.65
N SER A 350 17.91 -7.24 12.37
CA SER A 350 17.92 -7.43 13.82
C SER A 350 17.12 -8.67 14.20
N PHE A 351 17.67 -9.48 15.10
CA PHE A 351 16.99 -10.62 15.72
C PHE A 351 17.47 -10.74 17.16
N ASP A 352 16.51 -10.81 18.09
CA ASP A 352 16.75 -10.77 19.53
C ASP A 352 17.67 -9.61 19.96
N ASN A 353 18.94 -9.89 20.27
CA ASN A 353 19.93 -8.90 20.73
C ASN A 353 21.04 -8.62 19.71
N ARG A 354 20.95 -9.18 18.51
CA ARG A 354 21.97 -9.03 17.47
C ARG A 354 21.44 -8.12 16.37
N ILE A 355 22.30 -7.20 15.93
CA ILE A 355 22.03 -6.29 14.82
C ILE A 355 23.23 -6.36 13.89
N ALA A 356 22.99 -6.51 12.59
CA ALA A 356 24.01 -6.46 11.56
C ALA A 356 23.57 -5.55 10.42
N MET A 357 24.52 -4.85 9.81
CA MET A 357 24.30 -4.03 8.61
C MET A 357 25.26 -4.47 7.52
N GLU A 358 24.73 -5.07 6.44
CA GLU A 358 25.55 -5.69 5.39
C GLU A 358 25.13 -5.25 3.98
N ASN A 359 25.91 -5.63 2.97
CA ASN A 359 25.64 -5.30 1.56
C ASN A 359 24.33 -5.89 1.04
N ASP A 360 23.92 -7.02 1.60
CA ASP A 360 22.77 -7.80 1.14
C ASP A 360 22.08 -8.50 2.32
N LEU A 361 20.82 -8.87 2.09
CA LEU A 361 19.96 -9.50 3.09
C LEU A 361 20.52 -10.85 3.56
N TYR A 362 21.13 -11.63 2.67
CA TYR A 362 21.61 -12.98 3.00
C TYR A 362 22.77 -12.91 3.99
N THR A 363 23.74 -12.03 3.74
CA THR A 363 24.89 -11.82 4.63
C THR A 363 24.45 -11.27 5.99
N ALA A 364 23.50 -10.33 6.01
CA ALA A 364 22.95 -9.78 7.26
C ALA A 364 22.20 -10.85 8.07
N LEU A 365 21.36 -11.66 7.43
CA LEU A 365 20.67 -12.79 8.07
C LEU A 365 21.66 -13.82 8.62
N TYR A 366 22.69 -14.17 7.85
CA TYR A 366 23.72 -15.13 8.29
C TYR A 366 24.37 -14.67 9.60
N LYS A 367 24.85 -13.42 9.67
CA LYS A 367 25.51 -12.87 10.86
C LYS A 367 24.62 -12.85 12.10
N VAL A 368 23.33 -12.60 11.90
CA VAL A 368 22.37 -12.46 13.00
C VAL A 368 21.89 -13.84 13.48
N LEU A 369 21.69 -14.80 12.58
CA LEU A 369 21.14 -16.13 12.88
C LEU A 369 22.19 -17.21 13.17
N GLU A 370 23.48 -16.95 12.95
CA GLU A 370 24.55 -17.93 13.21
C GLU A 370 24.53 -18.43 14.67
N GLY A 371 24.28 -19.74 14.86
CA GLY A 371 24.22 -20.39 16.18
C GLY A 371 22.83 -20.44 16.85
N VAL A 372 21.76 -20.02 16.18
CA VAL A 372 20.38 -20.14 16.72
C VAL A 372 19.84 -21.55 16.44
N ALA A 373 19.87 -22.44 17.44
CA ALA A 373 19.28 -23.77 17.35
C ALA A 373 17.77 -23.74 17.58
N SER A 374 17.00 -24.29 16.64
CA SER A 374 15.61 -24.80 16.78
C SER A 374 14.61 -23.90 17.52
N LEU A 375 13.87 -23.06 16.78
CA LEU A 375 12.69 -22.35 17.27
C LEU A 375 11.48 -23.32 17.36
N LYS A 376 10.88 -23.44 18.55
CA LYS A 376 9.55 -24.05 18.75
C LYS A 376 8.50 -22.94 18.82
N GLU A 377 7.27 -23.23 18.38
CA GLU A 377 6.15 -22.28 18.34
C GLU A 377 5.22 -22.43 19.56
N THR A 378 4.90 -21.30 20.20
CA THR A 378 3.88 -21.14 21.25
C THR A 378 3.19 -19.76 21.12
N ALA A 379 2.32 -19.60 20.12
CA ALA A 379 1.44 -18.43 19.96
C ALA A 379 -0.05 -18.81 19.94
N SER A 380 -0.93 -17.94 20.47
CA SER A 380 -2.38 -18.15 20.42
C SER A 380 -3.03 -17.33 19.29
N ILE A 381 -3.89 -17.99 18.52
CA ILE A 381 -4.47 -17.48 17.27
C ILE A 381 -5.97 -17.28 17.47
N VAL A 382 -6.49 -16.13 17.03
CA VAL A 382 -7.93 -15.84 17.05
C VAL A 382 -8.37 -15.42 15.64
N LYS A 383 -9.40 -16.06 15.11
CA LYS A 383 -10.03 -15.64 13.84
C LYS A 383 -10.82 -14.37 14.07
N VAL A 384 -10.67 -13.39 13.19
CA VAL A 384 -11.48 -12.17 13.22
C VAL A 384 -12.84 -12.50 12.59
N PRO A 385 -13.97 -12.16 13.24
CA PRO A 385 -15.31 -12.43 12.73
C PRO A 385 -15.70 -11.62 11.49
#